data_AF-A0A2E5ADB9-F1
#
_entry.id   AF-A0A2E5ADB9-F1
#
_cell.length_a   1.000
_cell.length_b   1.000
_cell.length_c   1.000
_cell.angle_alpha   90.00
_cell.angle_beta   90.00
_cell.angle_gamma   90.00
#
_symmetry.space_group_name_H-M   'P 1'
#
loop_
_entity.id
_entity.type
_entity.pdbx_description
1 polymer ?
#
loop_
_entity_poly.entity_id
_entity_poly.type
_entity_poly.pdbx_seq_one_letter_code
_entity_poly.pdbx_strand_id
1 'polypeptide(L)'
;MSETVKTHWTAEQTADPDAENDRWAIYYDPTPGGRDNGDGTRSFSLRFPALLISRLVADPETAAREIAEKLNRVETQPQEPTND
;
A
#
# COMPACT_ATOMS: atom_id res chain seq x y z
N MET A 1 14.56 12.78 -15.98
CA MET A 1 13.21 12.51 -15.43
C MET A 1 13.42 11.41 -14.42
N SER A 2 13.25 11.69 -13.13
CA SER A 2 13.42 10.69 -12.08
C SER A 2 12.29 9.67 -12.20
N GLU A 3 12.62 8.39 -12.41
CA GLU A 3 11.62 7.31 -12.34
C GLU A 3 11.02 7.30 -10.94
N THR A 4 9.74 7.64 -10.84
CA THR A 4 8.99 7.47 -9.60
C THR A 4 8.82 5.97 -9.39
N VAL A 5 9.54 5.41 -8.42
CA VAL A 5 9.36 4.01 -8.01
C VAL A 5 7.89 3.83 -7.63
N LYS A 6 7.19 2.96 -8.35
CA LYS A 6 5.78 2.64 -8.07
C LYS A 6 5.73 1.75 -6.84
N THR A 7 5.11 2.23 -5.77
CA THR A 7 4.91 1.47 -4.53
C THR A 7 3.54 0.79 -4.55
N HIS A 8 3.49 -0.49 -4.18
CA HIS A 8 2.23 -1.24 -4.06
C HIS A 8 1.53 -0.99 -2.74
N TRP A 9 2.30 -0.75 -1.67
CA TRP A 9 1.78 -0.52 -0.33
C TRP A 9 1.75 0.97 -0.02
N THR A 10 0.63 1.44 0.52
CA THR A 10 0.41 2.86 0.85
C THR A 10 -0.27 2.97 2.21
N ALA A 11 0.12 3.97 3.00
CA ALA A 11 -0.57 4.34 4.23
C ALA A 11 -1.51 5.51 3.91
N GLU A 12 -2.79 5.38 4.22
CA GLU A 12 -3.78 6.42 3.95
C GLU A 12 -4.76 6.57 5.12
N GLN A 13 -5.31 7.78 5.25
CA GLN A 13 -6.46 7.98 6.11
C GLN A 13 -7.72 7.39 5.47
N THR A 14 -8.45 6.58 6.21
CA THR A 14 -9.75 6.05 5.84
C THR A 14 -10.76 7.19 5.72
N ALA A 15 -11.64 7.08 4.72
CA ALA A 15 -12.70 8.06 4.50
C ALA A 15 -13.84 8.00 5.54
N ASP A 16 -13.84 7.00 6.43
CA ASP A 16 -14.85 6.84 7.48
C ASP A 16 -14.62 7.84 8.62
N PRO A 17 -15.53 8.84 8.80
CA PRO A 17 -15.41 9.81 9.88
C PRO A 17 -15.69 9.20 11.26
N ASP A 18 -16.41 8.08 11.32
CA ASP A 18 -16.87 7.41 12.54
C ASP A 18 -15.94 6.27 12.97
N ALA A 19 -14.88 5.98 12.19
CA ALA A 19 -13.81 5.10 12.63
C ALA A 19 -13.16 5.71 13.89
N GLU A 20 -13.59 5.23 15.06
CA GLU A 20 -13.30 5.78 16.39
C GLU A 20 -11.81 5.97 16.71
N ASN A 21 -10.93 5.41 15.88
CA ASN A 21 -9.57 5.03 16.22
C ASN A 21 -8.63 5.39 15.05
N ASP A 22 -8.22 6.65 15.03
CA ASP A 22 -7.10 7.26 14.28
C ASP A 22 -7.11 7.16 12.75
N ARG A 23 -8.10 6.51 12.15
CA ARG A 23 -8.41 6.55 10.71
C ARG A 23 -7.25 6.13 9.81
N TRP A 24 -6.20 5.43 10.24
CA TRP A 24 -5.11 5.03 9.34
C TRP A 24 -5.23 3.57 8.90
N ALA A 25 -5.02 3.33 7.61
CA ALA A 25 -5.02 2.01 7.01
C ALA A 25 -3.86 1.82 6.04
N ILE A 26 -3.44 0.57 5.89
CA ILE A 26 -2.53 0.14 4.83
C ILE A 26 -3.37 -0.36 3.67
N TYR A 27 -3.14 0.19 2.48
CA TYR A 27 -3.74 -0.21 1.22
C TYR A 27 -2.72 -0.91 0.34
N TYR A 28 -3.20 -1.93 -0.37
CA TYR A 28 -2.45 -2.62 -1.42
C TYR A 28 -3.03 -2.27 -2.79
N ASP A 29 -2.16 -1.87 -3.71
CA ASP A 29 -2.45 -1.71 -5.14
C ASP A 29 -1.46 -2.56 -5.96
N PRO A 30 -1.89 -3.69 -6.53
CA PRO A 30 -1.01 -4.54 -7.35
C PRO A 30 -0.68 -3.92 -8.71
N THR A 31 -1.35 -2.83 -9.12
CA THR A 31 -1.13 -2.17 -10.40
C THR A 31 -1.09 -0.64 -10.26
N PRO A 32 -0.08 -0.06 -9.57
CA PRO A 32 -0.04 1.38 -9.34
C PRO A 32 0.01 2.15 -10.66
N GLY A 33 -0.92 3.09 -10.81
CA GLY A 33 -1.07 3.88 -12.03
C GLY A 33 -1.74 3.14 -13.20
N GLY A 34 -2.24 1.92 -12.96
CA GLY A 34 -2.96 1.09 -13.92
C GLY A 34 -2.07 0.34 -14.90
N ARG A 35 -2.65 -0.68 -15.53
CA ARG A 35 -2.06 -1.46 -16.62
C ARG A 35 -2.55 -0.91 -17.95
N ASP A 36 -1.62 -0.58 -18.84
CA ASP A 36 -1.92 -0.24 -20.23
C ASP A 36 -2.28 -1.51 -21.01
N ASN A 37 -3.35 -1.44 -21.80
CA ASN A 37 -3.86 -2.57 -22.57
C ASN A 37 -3.42 -2.53 -24.05
N GLY A 38 -2.79 -1.44 -24.52
CA GLY A 38 -2.30 -1.29 -25.89
C GLY A 38 -3.37 -0.91 -26.93
N ASP A 39 -4.64 -0.80 -26.52
CA ASP A 39 -5.77 -0.34 -27.34
C ASP A 39 -6.21 1.10 -27.00
N GLY A 40 -5.37 1.82 -26.25
CA GLY A 40 -5.67 3.15 -25.71
C GLY A 40 -6.48 3.13 -24.41
N THR A 41 -6.86 1.96 -23.90
CA THR A 41 -7.52 1.81 -22.60
C THR A 41 -6.53 1.45 -21.49
N ARG A 42 -6.96 1.69 -20.24
CA ARG A 42 -6.18 1.37 -19.04
C ARG A 42 -7.06 0.65 -18.03
N SER A 43 -6.56 -0.46 -17.51
CA SER A 43 -7.19 -1.22 -16.43
C SER A 43 -6.61 -0.81 -15.08
N PHE A 44 -7.47 -0.67 -14.08
CA PHE A 44 -7.09 -0.38 -12.70
C PHE A 44 -7.52 -1.52 -11.80
N SER A 45 -6.73 -1.78 -10.76
CA SER A 45 -7.13 -2.72 -9.72
C SER A 45 -8.02 -2.04 -8.70
N LEU A 46 -8.96 -2.80 -8.15
CA LEU A 46 -9.69 -2.35 -6.97
C LEU A 46 -8.73 -2.30 -5.78
N ARG A 47 -8.67 -1.13 -5.14
CA ARG A 47 -7.90 -0.90 -3.91
C ARG A 47 -8.84 -1.07 -2.72
N PHE A 48 -8.43 -1.88 -1.76
CA PHE A 48 -9.15 -2.07 -0.49
C PHE A 48 -8.16 -2.00 0.67
N PRO A 49 -8.60 -1.58 1.87
CA PRO A 49 -7.73 -1.58 3.04
C PRO A 49 -7.35 -3.02 3.38
N ALA A 50 -6.05 -3.30 3.37
CA ALA A 50 -5.51 -4.61 3.74
C ALA A 50 -5.31 -4.73 5.26
N LEU A 51 -5.00 -3.62 5.93
CA LEU A 51 -4.83 -3.56 7.38
C LEU A 51 -5.37 -2.24 7.93
N LEU A 52 -6.20 -2.31 8.97
CA LEU A 52 -6.63 -1.15 9.75
C LEU A 52 -5.77 -1.03 11.00
N ILE A 53 -5.24 0.16 11.28
CA ILE A 53 -4.46 0.39 12.50
C ILE A 53 -5.42 0.67 13.65
N SER A 54 -5.24 -0.08 14.74
CA SER A 54 -6.04 0.08 15.96
C SER A 54 -5.58 1.28 16.78
N ARG A 55 -6.51 1.92 17.51
CA ARG A 55 -6.23 2.97 18.52
C ARG A 55 -5.30 2.56 19.66
N LEU A 56 -5.05 1.25 19.80
CA LEU A 56 -4.12 0.77 20.82
C LEU A 56 -2.68 1.14 20.47
N VAL A 57 -2.43 1.51 19.21
CA VAL A 57 -1.16 2.08 18.76
C VAL A 57 -1.13 3.56 19.12
N ALA A 58 -0.09 3.99 19.84
CA ALA A 58 0.01 5.37 20.34
C ALA A 58 0.19 6.42 19.22
N ASP A 59 0.80 6.03 18.09
CA ASP A 59 0.95 6.85 16.89
C ASP A 59 0.63 6.02 15.63
N PRO A 60 -0.66 5.93 15.25
CA PRO A 60 -1.11 5.10 14.14
C PRO A 60 -0.62 5.56 12.77
N GLU A 61 -0.41 6.87 12.59
CA GLU A 61 0.10 7.42 11.34
C GLU A 61 1.53 6.96 11.09
N THR A 62 2.42 7.21 12.05
CA THR A 62 3.83 6.83 11.93
C THR A 62 3.95 5.32 11.78
N ALA A 63 3.20 4.55 12.57
CA ALA A 63 3.17 3.10 12.44
C ALA A 63 2.70 2.64 11.05
N ALA A 64 1.64 3.25 10.50
CA ALA A 64 1.14 2.89 9.18
C ALA A 64 2.18 3.17 8.09
N ARG A 65 2.81 4.35 8.12
CA ARG A 65 3.85 4.74 7.15
C ARG A 65 5.05 3.79 7.21
N GLU A 66 5.54 3.49 8.41
CA GLU A 66 6.67 2.56 8.57
C GLU A 66 6.36 1.14 8.08
N ILE A 67 5.13 0.65 8.32
CA ILE A 67 4.68 -0.65 7.82
C ILE A 67 4.67 -0.64 6.29
N ALA A 68 4.06 0.37 5.65
CA ALA A 68 4.02 0.47 4.20
C ALA A 68 5.44 0.54 3.59
N GLU A 69 6.34 1.31 4.18
CA GLU A 69 7.75 1.37 3.75
C GLU A 69 8.45 0.02 3.85
N LYS A 70 8.26 -0.71 4.96
CA LYS A 70 8.85 -2.05 5.16
C LYS A 70 8.30 -3.06 4.14
N LEU A 71 6.99 -3.05 3.89
CA LEU A 71 6.36 -3.94 2.91
C LEU A 71 6.89 -3.69 1.50
N ASN A 72 6.97 -2.43 1.07
CA ASN A 72 7.56 -2.08 -0.23
C ASN A 72 9.05 -2.44 -0.32
N ARG A 73 9.81 -2.37 0.79
CA ARG A 73 11.21 -2.80 0.82
C ARG A 73 11.36 -4.31 0.63
N VAL A 74 10.48 -5.12 1.24
CA VAL A 74 10.54 -6.58 1.09
C VAL A 74 10.18 -7.00 -0.33
N GLU A 75 9.19 -6.37 -0.95
CA GLU A 75 8.82 -6.68 -2.35
C GLU A 75 9.89 -6.30 -3.38
N THR A 76 10.74 -5.31 -3.06
CA THR A 76 11.82 -4.86 -3.95
C THR A 76 13.13 -5.63 -3.76
N GLN A 77 13.23 -6.49 -2.75
CA GLN A 77 14.37 -7.38 -2.56
C GLN A 77 14.24 -8.63 -3.46
N PRO A 78 15.32 -9.06 -4.14
CA PRO A 78 15.33 -10.34 -4.85
C PRO A 78 15.00 -11.45 -3.86
N GLN A 79 13.93 -12.20 -4.12
CA GLN A 79 13.64 -13.41 -3.36
C GLN A 79 14.80 -14.39 -3.62
N GLU A 80 15.55 -14.77 -2.58
CA GLU A 80 16.53 -15.85 -2.71
C GLU A 80 15.77 -17.12 -3.15
N PRO A 81 16.29 -17.87 -4.15
CA PRO A 81 15.62 -19.09 -4.59
C PRO A 81 15.51 -20.03 -3.40
N THR A 82 14.28 -20.31 -2.98
CA THR A 82 14.00 -21.34 -2.00
C THR A 82 14.26 -22.67 -2.71
N ASN A 83 15.42 -23.28 -2.44
CA ASN A 83 15.73 -24.61 -2.93
C ASN A 83 14.85 -25.61 -2.15
N ASP A 84 13.77 -26.08 -2.79
CA ASP A 84 13.09 -27.33 -2.42
C ASP A 84 13.89 -28.55 -2.90
#